data_AF-A0AAU1QSS9-F1
#
_entry.id   AF-A0AAU1QSS9-F1
#
_cell.length_a   1.000
_cell.length_b   1.000
_cell.length_c   1.000
_cell.angle_alpha   90.00
_cell.angle_beta   90.00
_cell.angle_gamma   90.00
#
_symmetry.space_group_name_H-M   'P 1'
#
loop_
_entity.id
_entity.type
_entity.pdbx_description
1 polymer ?
#
loop_
_entity_poly.entity_id
_entity_poly.type
_entity_poly.pdbx_seq_one_letter_code
_entity_poly.pdbx_strand_id
1 'polypeptide(L)'
;MVLITSLYFPEYAEKRVMDENSISERWQRAVDEAFSVRYNVPSRSIPTRLDFTAQAYYRGISEVLSEWITPLFSLRNSLAHGQWVVAFNETRSAANNDKTKKLKDLSLWHLRLLKNMLGHLERLIYDLTVTRYAFERDFDKHWTGLDAARRRIENGKPAEWEKLLRTRHRRGKWHREMNISREARERGAKAT
;
A
#
# COMPACT_ATOMS: atom_id res chain seq x y z
N MET A 1 2.84 -6.56 -9.65
CA MET A 1 4.26 -6.36 -9.29
C MET A 1 5.04 -6.51 -10.58
N VAL A 2 5.79 -5.48 -10.95
CA VAL A 2 6.75 -5.56 -12.06
C VAL A 2 8.10 -5.69 -11.38
N LEU A 3 8.76 -6.83 -11.55
CA LEU A 3 10.16 -6.97 -11.14
C LEU A 3 11.01 -6.49 -12.31
N ILE A 4 12.00 -5.65 -12.01
CA ILE A 4 12.94 -5.19 -13.01
C ILE A 4 14.24 -5.93 -12.70
N THR A 5 14.66 -6.81 -13.59
CA THR A 5 15.99 -7.43 -13.50
C THR A 5 17.03 -6.34 -13.37
N SER A 6 17.85 -6.43 -12.32
CA SER A 6 18.84 -5.40 -12.00
C SER A 6 20.11 -6.05 -11.47
N LEU A 7 21.20 -5.28 -11.37
CA LEU A 7 22.43 -5.75 -10.72
C LEU A 7 22.18 -6.24 -9.28
N TYR A 8 21.16 -5.69 -8.61
CA TYR A 8 20.80 -6.01 -7.23
C TYR A 8 19.56 -6.90 -7.13
N PHE A 9 19.04 -7.37 -8.27
CA PHE A 9 17.97 -8.34 -8.37
C PHE A 9 18.11 -9.16 -9.67
N PRO A 10 18.98 -10.17 -9.68
CA PRO A 10 19.35 -10.93 -10.88
C PRO A 10 18.22 -11.85 -11.36
N GLU A 11 18.33 -12.30 -12.61
CA GLU A 11 17.30 -13.12 -13.27
C GLU A 11 16.93 -14.40 -12.51
N TYR A 12 17.90 -15.05 -11.85
CA TYR A 12 17.61 -16.24 -11.04
C TYR A 12 16.66 -15.94 -9.87
N ALA A 13 16.75 -14.73 -9.30
CA ALA A 13 15.93 -14.30 -8.17
C ALA A 13 14.52 -13.99 -8.65
N GLU A 14 14.43 -13.29 -9.78
CA GLU A 14 13.17 -13.04 -10.47
C GLU A 14 12.44 -14.34 -10.82
N LYS A 15 13.15 -15.32 -11.40
CA LYS A 15 12.56 -16.63 -11.72
C LYS A 15 11.98 -17.30 -10.48
N ARG A 16 12.73 -17.36 -9.38
CA ARG A 16 12.23 -17.94 -8.12
C ARG A 16 11.01 -17.22 -7.57
N VAL A 17 10.93 -15.90 -7.73
CA VAL A 17 9.70 -15.17 -7.38
C VAL A 17 8.56 -15.61 -8.29
N MET A 18 8.77 -15.65 -9.60
CA MET A 18 7.71 -15.95 -10.56
C MET A 18 7.20 -17.40 -10.49
N ASP A 19 8.01 -18.31 -9.96
CA ASP A 19 7.67 -19.72 -9.70
C ASP A 19 6.66 -19.88 -8.53
N GLU A 20 6.46 -18.86 -7.70
CA GLU A 20 5.49 -18.92 -6.59
C GLU A 20 4.03 -18.88 -7.06
N ASN A 21 3.17 -19.63 -6.37
CA ASN A 21 1.79 -19.90 -6.80
C ASN A 21 0.81 -18.76 -6.49
N SER A 22 1.02 -18.04 -5.39
CA SER A 22 0.16 -16.93 -4.98
C SER A 22 0.85 -15.59 -5.07
N ILE A 23 0.07 -14.51 -5.26
CA ILE A 23 0.60 -13.15 -5.23
C ILE A 23 1.26 -12.85 -3.88
N SER A 24 0.68 -13.30 -2.76
CA SER A 24 1.28 -13.10 -1.44
C SER A 24 2.66 -13.74 -1.32
N GLU A 25 2.80 -15.00 -1.75
CA GLU A 25 4.10 -15.70 -1.76
C GLU A 25 5.10 -15.00 -2.67
N ARG A 26 4.67 -14.52 -3.84
CA ARG A 26 5.55 -13.76 -4.74
C ARG A 26 6.13 -12.51 -4.08
N TRP A 27 5.32 -11.76 -3.33
CA TRP A 27 5.80 -10.56 -2.63
C TRP A 27 6.76 -10.91 -1.49
N GLN A 28 6.46 -11.94 -0.70
CA GLN A 28 7.37 -12.37 0.36
C GLN A 28 8.68 -12.91 -0.23
N ARG A 29 8.63 -13.75 -1.27
CA ARG A 29 9.80 -14.24 -1.98
C ARG A 29 10.63 -13.11 -2.57
N ALA A 30 10.00 -12.06 -3.11
CA ALA A 30 10.73 -10.90 -3.63
C ALA A 30 11.56 -10.21 -2.54
N VAL A 31 11.01 -10.10 -1.32
CA VAL A 31 11.74 -9.58 -0.16
C VAL A 31 12.88 -10.52 0.24
N ASP A 32 12.61 -11.82 0.37
CA ASP A 32 13.63 -12.83 0.72
C ASP A 32 14.83 -12.77 -0.24
N GLU A 33 14.55 -12.77 -1.54
CA GLU A 33 15.56 -12.73 -2.59
C GLU A 33 16.33 -11.40 -2.60
N ALA A 34 15.65 -10.28 -2.39
CA ALA A 34 16.28 -8.97 -2.37
C ALA A 34 17.24 -8.81 -1.17
N PHE A 35 16.84 -9.29 0.02
CA PHE A 35 17.74 -9.35 1.18
C PHE A 35 18.89 -10.34 0.97
N SER A 36 18.61 -11.50 0.37
CA SER A 36 19.62 -12.51 0.03
C SER A 36 20.73 -11.92 -0.83
N VAL A 37 20.35 -11.24 -1.92
CA VAL A 37 21.29 -10.62 -2.87
C VAL A 37 22.03 -9.45 -2.22
N ARG A 38 21.33 -8.53 -1.55
CA ARG A 38 21.92 -7.34 -0.94
C ARG A 38 22.97 -7.68 0.12
N TYR A 39 22.65 -8.60 1.02
CA TYR A 39 23.50 -8.95 2.15
C TYR A 39 24.40 -10.15 1.87
N ASN A 40 24.38 -10.67 0.64
CA ASN A 40 25.18 -11.83 0.20
C ASN A 40 25.01 -13.04 1.13
N VAL A 41 23.76 -13.35 1.48
CA VAL A 41 23.40 -14.52 2.30
C VAL A 41 22.47 -15.43 1.50
N PRO A 42 22.51 -16.76 1.68
CA PRO A 42 21.57 -17.64 0.98
C PRO A 42 20.11 -17.31 1.33
N SER A 43 19.23 -17.26 0.32
CA SER A 43 17.78 -16.97 0.48
C SER A 43 17.12 -17.86 1.54
N ARG A 44 17.46 -19.16 1.56
CA ARG A 44 17.01 -20.13 2.60
C ARG A 44 17.44 -19.81 4.05
N SER A 45 18.36 -18.87 4.23
CA SER A 45 18.92 -18.47 5.52
C SER A 45 18.47 -17.08 5.93
N ILE A 46 17.54 -16.46 5.20
CA ILE A 46 16.84 -15.25 5.62
C ILE A 46 15.75 -15.65 6.63
N PRO A 47 15.59 -14.92 7.76
CA PRO A 47 16.41 -13.80 8.22
C PRO A 47 17.59 -14.20 9.13
N THR A 48 17.80 -15.49 9.43
CA THR A 48 18.70 -15.94 10.51
C THR A 48 20.17 -15.56 10.32
N ARG A 49 20.65 -15.40 9.08
CA ARG A 49 22.04 -15.00 8.78
C ARG A 49 22.24 -13.51 8.53
N LEU A 50 21.20 -12.70 8.64
CA LEU A 50 21.31 -11.24 8.55
C LEU A 50 21.88 -10.67 9.86
N ASP A 51 22.53 -9.51 9.79
CA ASP A 51 22.88 -8.74 10.98
C ASP A 51 21.63 -8.18 11.68
N PHE A 52 21.80 -7.63 12.88
CA PHE A 52 20.67 -7.15 13.69
C PHE A 52 19.81 -6.11 12.96
N THR A 53 20.43 -5.15 12.27
CA THR A 53 19.73 -4.06 11.59
C THR A 53 18.98 -4.58 10.37
N ALA A 54 19.61 -5.39 9.53
CA ALA A 54 18.99 -6.01 8.38
C ALA A 54 17.86 -6.97 8.79
N GLN A 55 18.01 -7.70 9.90
CA GLN A 55 16.91 -8.49 10.48
C GLN A 55 15.73 -7.61 10.88
N ALA A 56 15.97 -6.45 11.50
CA ALA A 56 14.90 -5.53 11.88
C ALA A 56 14.15 -4.99 10.66
N TYR A 57 14.87 -4.57 9.61
CA TYR A 57 14.27 -4.15 8.34
C TYR A 57 13.43 -5.25 7.70
N TYR A 58 13.99 -6.46 7.60
CA TYR A 58 13.29 -7.61 7.03
C TYR A 58 12.00 -7.89 7.80
N ARG A 59 12.08 -7.99 9.14
CA ARG A 59 10.92 -8.30 9.98
C ARG A 59 9.83 -7.25 9.83
N GLY A 60 10.19 -5.96 9.82
CA GLY A 60 9.23 -4.88 9.60
C GLY A 60 8.50 -5.02 8.25
N ILE A 61 9.26 -5.22 7.16
CA ILE A 61 8.67 -5.38 5.82
C ILE A 61 7.76 -6.63 5.76
N SER A 62 8.22 -7.76 6.29
CA SER A 62 7.45 -9.02 6.32
C SER A 62 6.20 -8.95 7.20
N GLU A 63 6.26 -8.24 8.32
CA GLU A 63 5.08 -7.98 9.16
C GLU A 63 4.04 -7.20 8.36
N VAL A 64 4.43 -6.13 7.66
CA VAL A 64 3.51 -5.36 6.82
C VAL A 64 2.91 -6.23 5.70
N LEU A 65 3.72 -7.06 5.05
CA LEU A 65 3.24 -7.96 4.00
C LEU A 65 2.19 -8.95 4.51
N SER A 66 2.44 -9.55 5.68
CA SER A 66 1.56 -10.57 6.25
C SER A 66 0.31 -9.98 6.89
N GLU A 67 0.44 -8.90 7.66
CA GLU A 67 -0.67 -8.30 8.40
C GLU A 67 -1.59 -7.44 7.53
N TRP A 68 -1.06 -6.78 6.51
CA TRP A 68 -1.80 -5.77 5.77
C TRP A 68 -2.00 -6.11 4.29
N ILE A 69 -0.94 -6.53 3.61
CA ILE A 69 -0.99 -6.70 2.16
C ILE A 69 -1.64 -8.02 1.76
N THR A 70 -1.34 -9.11 2.47
CA THR A 70 -1.98 -10.41 2.23
C THR A 70 -3.50 -10.36 2.42
N PRO A 71 -4.04 -9.79 3.52
CA PRO A 71 -5.48 -9.58 3.65
C PRO A 71 -6.07 -8.72 2.54
N LEU A 72 -5.35 -7.69 2.09
CA LEU A 72 -5.79 -6.83 0.99
C LEU A 72 -5.94 -7.61 -0.32
N PHE A 73 -5.02 -8.52 -0.65
CA PHE A 73 -5.15 -9.39 -1.82
C PHE A 73 -6.37 -10.31 -1.72
N SER A 74 -6.61 -10.86 -0.53
CA SER A 74 -7.80 -11.68 -0.27
C SER A 74 -9.10 -10.90 -0.52
N LEU A 75 -9.19 -9.68 0.02
CA LEU A 75 -10.33 -8.78 -0.17
C LEU A 75 -10.52 -8.40 -1.64
N ARG A 76 -9.43 -8.04 -2.33
CA ARG A 76 -9.46 -7.72 -3.77
C ARG A 76 -9.97 -8.90 -4.59
N ASN A 77 -9.55 -10.13 -4.27
CA ASN A 77 -10.00 -11.32 -4.98
C ASN A 77 -11.49 -11.59 -4.75
N SER A 78 -11.99 -11.44 -3.52
CA SER A 78 -13.43 -11.48 -3.24
C SER A 78 -14.20 -10.48 -4.10
N LEU A 79 -13.77 -9.21 -4.14
CA LEU A 79 -14.40 -8.18 -4.97
C LEU A 79 -14.37 -8.52 -6.46
N ALA A 80 -13.24 -8.99 -6.98
CA ALA A 80 -13.09 -9.39 -8.38
C ALA A 80 -14.01 -10.58 -8.77
N HIS A 81 -14.34 -11.44 -7.80
CA HIS A 81 -15.28 -12.54 -7.97
C HIS A 81 -16.75 -12.15 -7.68
N GLY A 82 -17.06 -10.86 -7.52
CA GLY A 82 -18.42 -10.39 -7.30
C GLY A 82 -18.95 -10.59 -5.87
N GLN A 83 -18.07 -10.86 -4.91
CA GLN A 83 -18.44 -11.05 -3.50
C GLN A 83 -18.51 -9.70 -2.77
N TRP A 84 -19.49 -8.86 -3.14
CA TRP A 84 -19.61 -7.50 -2.62
C TRP A 84 -20.24 -7.43 -1.23
N VAL A 85 -21.28 -8.24 -0.99
CA VAL A 85 -22.09 -8.19 0.23
C VAL A 85 -21.79 -9.34 1.18
N VAL A 86 -21.45 -10.50 0.64
CA VAL A 86 -21.10 -11.73 1.37
C VAL A 86 -19.85 -12.32 0.73
N ALA A 87 -18.79 -12.48 1.51
CA ALA A 87 -17.59 -13.19 1.10
C ALA A 87 -17.71 -14.67 1.45
N PHE A 88 -17.17 -15.54 0.59
CA PHE A 88 -17.12 -16.98 0.86
C PHE A 88 -15.76 -17.39 1.45
N ASN A 89 -15.71 -18.58 2.06
CA ASN A 89 -14.46 -19.25 2.38
C ASN A 89 -13.72 -19.69 1.08
N GLU A 90 -12.50 -20.20 1.23
CA GLU A 90 -11.63 -20.52 0.09
C GLU A 90 -12.21 -21.62 -0.81
N THR A 91 -12.88 -22.61 -0.21
CA THR A 91 -13.57 -23.70 -0.93
C THR A 91 -14.94 -23.30 -1.47
N ARG A 92 -15.40 -22.07 -1.21
CA ARG A 92 -16.71 -21.53 -1.60
C ARG A 92 -17.90 -22.35 -1.09
N SER A 93 -17.71 -23.12 -0.02
CA SER A 93 -18.76 -23.96 0.57
C SER A 93 -19.65 -23.23 1.58
N ALA A 94 -19.17 -22.11 2.14
CA ALA A 94 -19.89 -21.36 3.15
C ALA A 94 -19.48 -19.88 3.16
N ALA A 95 -20.35 -19.04 3.74
CA ALA A 95 -20.03 -17.64 4.00
C ALA A 95 -18.87 -17.51 5.00
N ASN A 96 -17.95 -16.58 4.74
CA ASN A 96 -16.89 -16.18 5.65
C ASN A 96 -17.29 -14.86 6.31
N ASN A 97 -17.73 -14.94 7.57
CA ASN A 97 -18.24 -13.79 8.32
C ASN A 97 -17.17 -12.72 8.55
N ASP A 98 -15.91 -13.11 8.80
CA ASP A 98 -14.82 -12.17 9.03
C ASP A 98 -14.47 -11.37 7.78
N LYS A 99 -14.32 -12.05 6.63
CA LYS A 99 -14.11 -11.38 5.34
C LYS A 99 -15.29 -10.48 4.99
N THR A 100 -16.52 -10.96 5.24
CA THR A 100 -17.74 -10.18 5.00
C THR A 100 -17.77 -8.91 5.87
N LYS A 101 -17.42 -9.01 7.14
CA LYS A 101 -17.32 -7.86 8.05
C LYS A 101 -16.26 -6.87 7.56
N LYS A 102 -15.06 -7.36 7.22
CA LYS A 102 -13.97 -6.52 6.68
C LYS A 102 -14.40 -5.78 5.39
N LEU A 103 -15.15 -6.42 4.51
CA LEU A 103 -15.69 -5.77 3.30
C LEU A 103 -16.70 -4.65 3.65
N LYS A 104 -17.59 -4.90 4.61
CA LYS A 104 -18.58 -3.90 5.06
C LYS A 104 -17.94 -2.70 5.74
N ASP A 105 -16.87 -2.93 6.51
CA ASP A 105 -16.15 -1.88 7.23
C ASP A 105 -15.22 -1.07 6.31
N LEU A 106 -14.94 -1.58 5.11
CA LEU A 106 -14.09 -0.92 4.12
C LEU A 106 -14.77 0.35 3.60
N SER A 107 -14.10 1.49 3.76
CA SER A 107 -14.59 2.79 3.27
C SER A 107 -13.59 3.38 2.27
N LEU A 108 -13.99 4.42 1.56
CA LEU A 108 -13.07 5.15 0.66
C LEU A 108 -11.85 5.68 1.42
N TRP A 109 -12.02 6.05 2.69
CA TRP A 109 -10.93 6.47 3.55
C TRP A 109 -9.92 5.33 3.80
N HIS A 110 -10.41 4.13 4.15
CA HIS A 110 -9.58 2.94 4.33
C HIS A 110 -8.80 2.64 3.04
N LEU A 111 -9.49 2.60 1.90
CA LEU A 111 -8.88 2.35 0.59
C LEU A 111 -7.78 3.35 0.24
N ARG A 112 -7.99 4.64 0.55
CA ARG A 112 -7.00 5.69 0.32
C ARG A 112 -5.74 5.49 1.16
N LEU A 113 -5.90 5.14 2.44
CA LEU A 113 -4.77 4.89 3.33
C LEU A 113 -4.03 3.61 2.96
N LEU A 114 -4.75 2.53 2.62
CA LEU A 114 -4.16 1.30 2.12
C LEU A 114 -3.34 1.54 0.84
N LYS A 115 -3.86 2.37 -0.09
CA LYS A 115 -3.10 2.79 -1.28
C LYS A 115 -1.83 3.55 -0.90
N ASN A 116 -1.90 4.47 0.06
CA ASN A 116 -0.74 5.23 0.51
C ASN A 116 0.33 4.32 1.12
N MET A 117 -0.09 3.40 1.98
CA MET A 117 0.77 2.40 2.60
C MET A 117 1.44 1.50 1.55
N LEU A 118 0.68 1.02 0.56
CA LEU A 118 1.22 0.23 -0.54
C LEU A 118 2.27 1.01 -1.35
N GLY A 119 2.05 2.30 -1.59
CA GLY A 119 3.03 3.15 -2.29
C GLY A 119 4.34 3.31 -1.53
N HIS A 120 4.30 3.41 -0.20
CA HIS A 120 5.52 3.42 0.62
C HIS A 120 6.23 2.08 0.63
N LEU A 121 5.47 0.98 0.72
CA LEU A 121 6.02 -0.38 0.67
C LEU A 121 6.66 -0.69 -0.69
N GLU A 122 5.98 -0.35 -1.79
CA GLU A 122 6.52 -0.49 -3.14
C GLU A 122 7.86 0.25 -3.26
N ARG A 123 7.95 1.45 -2.68
CA ARG A 123 9.19 2.22 -2.71
C ARG A 123 10.31 1.58 -1.89
N LEU A 124 10.01 1.04 -0.71
CA LEU A 124 10.97 0.28 0.09
C LEU A 124 11.52 -0.92 -0.69
N ILE A 125 10.64 -1.72 -1.31
CA ILE A 125 11.04 -2.90 -2.08
C ILE A 125 11.81 -2.49 -3.35
N TYR A 126 11.42 -1.39 -4.00
CA TYR A 126 12.15 -0.85 -5.14
C TYR A 126 13.57 -0.43 -4.74
N ASP A 127 13.72 0.35 -3.67
CA ASP A 127 15.03 0.81 -3.22
C ASP A 127 15.90 -0.39 -2.78
N LEU A 128 15.27 -1.42 -2.17
CA LEU A 128 15.91 -2.68 -1.80
C LEU A 128 16.45 -3.46 -3.02
N THR A 129 15.68 -3.54 -4.11
CA THR A 129 15.94 -4.39 -5.30
C THR A 129 16.73 -3.69 -6.41
N VAL A 130 16.75 -2.36 -6.47
CA VAL A 130 17.31 -1.62 -7.62
C VAL A 130 18.53 -0.78 -7.25
N THR A 131 18.71 -0.39 -5.99
CA THR A 131 19.73 0.60 -5.62
C THR A 131 20.62 0.10 -4.50
N ARG A 132 21.95 0.23 -4.59
CA ARG A 132 22.81 -0.15 -3.45
C ARG A 132 22.64 0.78 -2.24
N TYR A 133 22.56 2.09 -2.48
CA TYR A 133 22.65 3.11 -1.43
C TYR A 133 21.32 3.73 -1.00
N ALA A 134 20.27 3.65 -1.83
CA ALA A 134 19.03 4.37 -1.51
C ALA A 134 18.20 3.66 -0.44
N PHE A 135 18.32 2.33 -0.32
CA PHE A 135 17.55 1.56 0.66
C PHE A 135 17.81 2.05 2.09
N GLU A 136 19.04 1.97 2.59
CA GLU A 136 19.36 2.37 3.97
C GLU A 136 19.17 3.87 4.19
N ARG A 137 19.48 4.70 3.18
CA ARG A 137 19.32 6.16 3.25
C ARG A 137 17.86 6.58 3.38
N ASP A 138 16.97 5.99 2.59
CA ASP A 138 15.58 6.42 2.46
C ASP A 138 14.62 5.51 3.24
N PHE A 139 15.11 4.43 3.88
CA PHE A 139 14.31 3.47 4.65
C PHE A 139 13.42 4.20 5.65
N ASP A 140 14.01 4.98 6.55
CA ASP A 140 13.27 5.64 7.64
C ASP A 140 12.19 6.59 7.12
N LYS A 141 12.43 7.27 6.00
CA LYS A 141 11.46 8.16 5.36
C LYS A 141 10.25 7.37 4.86
N HIS A 142 10.49 6.27 4.13
CA HIS A 142 9.40 5.46 3.58
C HIS A 142 8.69 4.66 4.67
N TRP A 143 9.44 4.14 5.64
CA TRP A 143 8.93 3.44 6.81
C TRP A 143 8.05 4.35 7.67
N THR A 144 8.48 5.58 7.96
CA THR A 144 7.68 6.56 8.71
C THR A 144 6.36 6.88 7.99
N GLY A 145 6.39 7.03 6.67
CA GLY A 145 5.17 7.26 5.87
C GLY A 145 4.22 6.06 5.89
N LEU A 146 4.78 4.85 5.81
CA LEU A 146 4.05 3.59 5.92
C LEU A 146 3.38 3.44 7.29
N ASP A 147 4.16 3.58 8.36
CA ASP A 147 3.69 3.45 9.73
C ASP A 147 2.66 4.54 10.09
N ALA A 148 2.84 5.77 9.60
CA ALA A 148 1.83 6.81 9.74
C ALA A 148 0.52 6.46 9.04
N ALA A 149 0.56 5.77 7.88
CA ALA A 149 -0.63 5.27 7.22
C ALA A 149 -1.29 4.14 8.02
N ARG A 150 -0.49 3.19 8.54
CA ARG A 150 -0.93 2.11 9.43
C ARG A 150 -1.67 2.66 10.66
N ARG A 151 -1.01 3.52 11.44
CA ARG A 151 -1.59 4.13 12.63
C ARG A 151 -2.86 4.93 12.33
N ARG A 152 -2.93 5.58 11.17
CA ARG A 152 -4.13 6.28 10.73
C ARG A 152 -5.26 5.32 10.47
N ILE A 153 -5.03 4.16 9.86
CA ILE A 153 -6.08 3.15 9.66
C ILE A 153 -6.59 2.64 11.01
N GLU A 154 -5.69 2.33 11.93
CA GLU A 154 -6.03 1.77 13.26
C GLU A 154 -6.78 2.77 14.15
N ASN A 155 -6.37 4.04 14.16
CA ASN A 155 -6.86 5.04 15.13
C ASN A 155 -7.75 6.12 14.51
N GLY A 156 -7.92 6.10 13.19
CA GLY A 156 -8.60 7.17 12.48
C GLY A 156 -10.11 7.14 12.62
N LYS A 157 -10.72 8.28 12.28
CA LYS A 157 -12.16 8.47 12.33
C LYS A 157 -12.70 8.74 10.92
N PRO A 158 -13.13 7.70 10.17
CA PRO A 158 -13.59 7.84 8.79
C PRO A 158 -14.68 8.90 8.63
N ALA A 159 -15.62 8.96 9.58
CA ALA A 159 -16.72 9.92 9.58
C ALA A 159 -16.25 11.39 9.65
N GLU A 160 -15.22 11.69 10.44
CA GLU A 160 -14.65 13.04 10.52
C GLU A 160 -13.98 13.42 9.19
N TRP A 161 -13.27 12.48 8.57
CA TRP A 161 -12.66 12.70 7.25
C TRP A 161 -13.71 12.95 6.15
N GLU A 162 -14.80 12.19 6.15
CA GLU A 162 -15.91 12.42 5.21
C GLU A 162 -16.56 13.79 5.40
N LYS A 163 -16.75 14.21 6.67
CA LYS A 163 -17.25 15.56 7.00
C LYS A 163 -16.32 16.65 6.46
N LEU A 164 -15.01 16.45 6.59
CA LEU A 164 -13.99 17.36 6.04
C LEU A 164 -14.09 17.45 4.52
N LEU A 165 -14.24 16.33 3.81
CA LEU A 165 -14.41 16.33 2.34
C LEU A 165 -15.67 17.08 1.91
N ARG A 166 -16.80 16.81 2.56
CA ARG A 166 -18.07 17.52 2.29
C ARG A 166 -17.93 19.01 2.50
N THR A 167 -17.24 19.42 3.57
CA THR A 167 -16.98 20.83 3.90
C THR A 167 -16.08 21.49 2.85
N ARG A 168 -14.99 20.83 2.46
CA ARG A 168 -14.07 21.32 1.42
C ARG A 168 -14.80 21.51 0.09
N HIS A 169 -15.64 20.57 -0.30
CA HIS A 169 -16.44 20.67 -1.52
C HIS A 169 -17.40 21.87 -1.50
N ARG A 170 -18.10 22.08 -0.38
CA ARG A 170 -19.00 23.24 -0.20
C ARG A 170 -18.25 24.57 -0.29
N ARG A 171 -17.11 24.69 0.41
CA ARG A 171 -16.26 25.90 0.33
C ARG A 171 -15.76 26.15 -1.10
N GLY A 172 -15.36 25.09 -1.80
CA GLY A 172 -14.92 25.19 -3.20
C GLY A 172 -16.02 25.67 -4.15
N LYS A 173 -17.28 25.25 -3.95
CA LYS A 173 -18.42 25.80 -4.69
C LYS A 173 -18.62 27.28 -4.40
N TRP A 174 -18.66 27.65 -3.11
CA TRP A 174 -18.84 29.04 -2.70
C TRP A 174 -17.76 29.98 -3.26
N HIS A 175 -16.48 29.58 -3.21
CA HIS A 175 -15.40 30.37 -3.80
C HIS A 175 -15.54 30.56 -5.32
N ARG A 176 -16.01 29.54 -6.05
CA ARG A 176 -16.27 29.66 -7.49
C ARG A 176 -17.40 30.64 -7.78
N GLU A 177 -18.49 30.56 -7.02
CA GLU A 177 -19.63 31.49 -7.15
C GLU A 177 -19.22 32.94 -6.85
N MET A 178 -18.41 33.15 -5.81
CA MET A 178 -17.88 34.47 -5.45
C MET A 178 -16.95 35.03 -6.54
N ASN A 179 -16.07 34.20 -7.10
CA ASN A 179 -15.17 34.62 -8.17
C ASN A 179 -15.95 35.01 -9.44
N ILE A 180 -16.94 34.20 -9.85
CA ILE A 180 -17.81 34.50 -11.00
C ILE A 180 -18.54 35.82 -10.76
N SER A 181 -19.08 36.02 -9.56
CA SER A 181 -19.79 37.26 -9.19
C SER A 181 -18.87 38.48 -9.20
N ARG A 182 -17.61 38.32 -8.76
CA ARG A 182 -16.60 39.38 -8.77
C ARG A 182 -16.21 39.75 -10.20
N GLU A 183 -15.91 38.76 -11.04
CA GLU A 183 -15.58 38.97 -12.45
C GLU A 183 -16.73 39.64 -13.22
N ALA A 184 -17.99 39.27 -12.94
CA ALA A 184 -19.15 39.90 -13.56
C ALA A 184 -19.25 41.40 -13.18
N ARG A 185 -18.99 41.75 -11.92
CA ARG A 185 -18.94 43.15 -11.46
C ARG A 185 -17.81 43.93 -12.12
N GLU A 186 -16.61 43.35 -12.18
CA GLU A 186 -15.44 43.98 -12.81
C GLU A 186 -15.62 44.21 -14.32
N ARG A 187 -16.31 43.32 -15.03
CA ARG A 187 -16.66 43.50 -16.45
C ARG A 187 -17.74 44.57 -16.65
N GLY A 188 -18.77 44.57 -15.80
CA GLY A 188 -19.83 45.59 -15.83
C GLY A 188 -19.29 46.99 -15.59
N ALA A 189 -18.36 47.15 -14.63
CA ALA A 189 -17.74 48.44 -14.30
C ALA A 189 -16.79 48.98 -15.39
N LYS A 190 -16.32 48.14 -16.33
CA LYS A 190 -15.49 48.56 -17.47
C LYS A 190 -16.30 48.91 -18.73
N ALA A 191 -17.60 48.61 -18.75
CA ALA A 191 -18.49 48.85 -19.88
C ALA A 191 -19.28 50.17 -19.75
N THR A 192 -19.19 50.84 -18.60
CA THR A 192 -19.68 52.19 -18.29
C THR A 192 -18.53 53.18 -18.30
#